data_AF-A0A1A8BH57-F1
#
_entry.id   AF-A0A1A8BH57-F1
#
_cell.length_a   1.000
_cell.length_b   1.000
_cell.length_c   1.000
_cell.angle_alpha   90.00
_cell.angle_beta   90.00
_cell.angle_gamma   90.00
#
_symmetry.space_group_name_H-M   'P 1'
#
loop_
_entity.id
_entity.type
_entity.pdbx_description
1 polymer ?
#
loop_
_entity_poly.entity_id
_entity_poly.type
_entity_poly.pdbx_seq_one_letter_code
_entity_poly.pdbx_strand_id
1 'polypeptide(L)'
;MPRVNRNFVLLLLLVGSCAFLLFQLHYYRKYVSKQTGFHILNPAGHVTSSDVQWQLLKKFLSLAQHFRLPLFLADIRALTLLSQDALQQHNQMPHDPQCIFLCTGQPVTSFALYANLWKYDPGFLLAAQQRGFELLELQGEDPRLASLDTLSGREIPLHFLFRLHGYTIHVVLLYERSGNYLWHGAVRLKANMDQKFAPFQLLDYGQHAGAYDRLELILTVVDGLDVQLPQNISNFLMQHQHARFLECRHQDARRFLQLYPDDSSAAAHDFRRKAKLLLSVAAQTLAVLHVPFWISSGTCLGWFRQCNIISYSQDVDIGIFISDFRPDIVAAFRDAGLSLKHKFGKVSSVPHSGSFSGDVLFKGL
;
A
#
# COMPACT_ATOMS: atom_id res chain seq x y z
N MET A 1 72.94 -5.99 26.93
CA MET A 1 71.54 -5.66 26.60
C MET A 1 71.44 -4.15 26.37
N PRO A 2 70.89 -3.67 25.25
CA PRO A 2 70.79 -2.24 24.99
C PRO A 2 69.76 -1.58 25.92
N ARG A 3 70.14 -0.46 26.56
CA ARG A 3 69.23 0.33 27.39
C ARG A 3 68.26 1.09 26.48
N VAL A 4 67.05 0.56 26.32
CA VAL A 4 65.97 1.22 25.57
C VAL A 4 65.64 2.55 26.24
N ASN A 5 65.74 3.65 25.50
CA ASN A 5 65.47 4.99 26.02
C ASN A 5 63.96 5.15 26.30
N ARG A 6 63.59 5.18 27.59
CA ARG A 6 62.18 5.23 28.03
C ARG A 6 61.42 6.42 27.42
N ASN A 7 62.08 7.56 27.21
CA ASN A 7 61.45 8.75 26.63
C ASN A 7 61.11 8.55 25.14
N PHE A 8 61.93 7.81 24.40
CA PHE A 8 61.67 7.49 22.99
C PHE A 8 60.48 6.52 22.86
N VAL A 9 60.39 5.51 23.75
CA VAL A 9 59.24 4.60 23.81
C VAL A 9 57.95 5.35 24.15
N LEU A 10 57.99 6.27 25.11
CA LEU A 10 56.84 7.09 25.51
C LEU A 10 56.34 7.98 24.36
N LEU A 11 57.26 8.62 23.63
CA LEU A 11 56.93 9.42 22.44
C LEU A 11 56.29 8.55 21.34
N LEU A 12 56.84 7.37 21.09
CA LEU A 12 56.36 6.45 20.05
C LEU A 12 54.97 5.87 20.39
N LEU A 13 54.71 5.59 21.67
CA LEU A 13 53.38 5.22 22.17
C LEU A 13 52.38 6.39 22.01
N LEU A 14 52.77 7.62 22.37
CA LEU A 14 51.92 8.81 22.22
C LEU A 14 51.53 9.06 20.76
N VAL A 15 52.50 9.03 19.84
CA VAL A 15 52.25 9.18 18.39
C VAL A 15 51.37 8.04 17.86
N GLY A 16 51.62 6.80 18.28
CA GLY A 16 50.80 5.64 17.93
C GLY A 16 49.35 5.77 18.43
N SER A 17 49.15 6.20 19.67
CA SER A 17 47.82 6.44 20.24
C SER A 17 47.08 7.57 19.51
N CYS A 18 47.73 8.69 19.21
CA CYS A 18 47.13 9.78 18.44
C CYS A 18 46.75 9.35 17.01
N ALA A 19 47.62 8.60 16.33
CA ALA A 19 47.32 8.06 15.00
C ALA A 19 46.14 7.08 15.02
N PHE A 20 46.07 6.21 16.03
CA PHE A 20 44.96 5.28 16.22
C PHE A 20 43.64 6.02 16.52
N LEU A 21 43.67 7.06 17.37
CA LEU A 21 42.50 7.89 17.67
C LEU A 21 41.98 8.62 16.42
N LEU A 22 42.87 9.16 15.59
CA LEU A 22 42.52 9.77 14.31
C LEU A 22 41.92 8.76 13.33
N PHE A 23 42.45 7.52 13.29
CA PHE A 23 41.87 6.44 12.50
C PHE A 23 40.47 6.05 12.99
N GLN A 24 40.26 5.92 14.31
CA GLN A 24 38.96 5.66 14.91
C GLN A 24 37.95 6.78 14.60
N LEU A 25 38.35 8.05 14.71
CA LEU A 25 37.52 9.21 14.35
C LEU A 25 37.16 9.22 12.86
N HIS A 26 38.12 8.92 11.98
CA HIS A 26 37.86 8.82 10.53
C HIS A 26 36.90 7.66 10.21
N TYR A 27 37.10 6.50 10.83
CA TYR A 27 36.25 5.33 10.65
C TYR A 27 34.83 5.59 11.16
N TYR A 28 34.68 6.14 12.37
CA TYR A 28 33.39 6.53 12.95
C TYR A 28 32.64 7.51 12.05
N ARG A 29 33.31 8.58 11.57
CA ARG A 29 32.69 9.58 10.68
C ARG A 29 32.33 9.02 9.30
N LYS A 30 33.08 8.04 8.78
CA LYS A 30 32.89 7.51 7.42
C LYS A 30 31.88 6.36 7.35
N TYR A 31 31.81 5.53 8.38
CA TYR A 31 31.00 4.31 8.41
C TYR A 31 29.87 4.36 9.45
N VAL A 32 30.15 4.77 10.70
CA VAL A 32 29.14 4.73 11.78
C VAL A 32 28.13 5.88 11.65
N SER A 33 28.57 7.11 11.43
CA SER A 33 27.66 8.27 11.32
C SER A 33 26.79 8.28 10.04
N LYS A 34 26.94 7.29 9.16
CA LYS A 34 26.05 7.04 8.02
C LYS A 34 24.99 5.98 8.29
N GLN A 35 25.11 5.23 9.39
CA GLN A 35 24.18 4.17 9.78
C GLN A 35 23.35 4.51 11.03
N THR A 36 23.81 5.44 11.87
CA THR A 36 23.01 6.01 12.95
C THR A 36 22.45 7.37 12.54
N GLY A 37 21.12 7.46 12.45
CA GLY A 37 20.43 8.73 12.26
C GLY A 37 20.81 9.74 13.35
N PHE A 38 20.84 11.02 13.00
CA PHE A 38 21.29 12.08 13.90
C PHE A 38 20.40 12.15 15.15
N HIS A 39 20.82 11.46 16.19
CA HIS A 39 20.37 11.72 17.54
C HIS A 39 20.91 13.06 17.98
N ILE A 40 19.97 13.77 18.52
CA ILE A 40 20.15 14.96 19.27
C ILE A 40 19.05 14.80 20.41
N LEU A 41 18.80 15.72 21.36
CA LEU A 41 18.04 15.59 22.63
C LEU A 41 17.40 16.94 23.06
N ASN A 42 16.08 17.06 23.21
CA ASN A 42 15.46 18.19 23.94
C ASN A 42 15.81 18.12 25.46
N PRO A 43 15.33 19.02 26.33
CA PRO A 43 15.97 20.27 26.75
C PRO A 43 17.31 20.11 27.51
N ALA A 44 18.19 19.22 27.04
CA ALA A 44 19.60 19.13 27.40
C ALA A 44 20.51 19.35 26.17
N GLY A 45 20.21 20.36 25.35
CA GLY A 45 21.17 20.97 24.43
C GLY A 45 21.39 20.27 23.07
N HIS A 46 20.43 19.47 22.62
CA HIS A 46 20.42 18.83 21.30
C HIS A 46 18.92 18.91 20.75
N VAL A 47 18.43 18.03 19.86
CA VAL A 47 17.04 17.84 19.29
C VAL A 47 16.71 16.34 18.98
N THR A 48 15.70 15.67 19.54
CA THR A 48 15.52 14.19 19.35
C THR A 48 15.19 13.76 17.93
N SER A 49 15.47 12.49 17.57
CA SER A 49 15.12 11.92 16.25
C SER A 49 13.61 12.05 15.97
N SER A 50 12.78 11.88 17.00
CA SER A 50 11.33 12.14 16.98
C SER A 50 11.00 13.63 16.84
N ASP A 51 11.71 14.55 17.51
CA ASP A 51 11.54 15.99 17.29
C ASP A 51 11.87 16.37 15.83
N VAL A 52 12.94 15.82 15.26
CA VAL A 52 13.31 16.03 13.85
C VAL A 52 12.19 15.51 12.94
N GLN A 53 11.73 14.28 13.15
CA GLN A 53 10.63 13.66 12.41
C GLN A 53 9.36 14.53 12.46
N TRP A 54 8.94 14.97 13.66
CA TRP A 54 7.76 15.83 13.83
C TRP A 54 7.88 17.18 13.12
N GLN A 55 9.03 17.85 13.23
CA GLN A 55 9.26 19.13 12.54
C GLN A 55 9.23 18.97 11.01
N LEU A 56 9.73 17.84 10.48
CA LEU A 56 9.69 17.53 9.05
C LEU A 56 8.24 17.26 8.58
N LEU A 57 7.49 16.46 9.33
CA LEU A 57 6.07 16.19 9.06
C LEU A 57 5.24 17.48 9.11
N LYS A 58 5.40 18.31 10.15
CA LYS A 58 4.76 19.63 10.26
C LYS A 58 5.07 20.53 9.07
N LYS A 59 6.33 20.59 8.66
CA LYS A 59 6.80 21.40 7.52
C LYS A 59 6.22 20.92 6.19
N PHE A 60 6.07 19.60 6.01
CA PHE A 60 5.45 19.01 4.83
C PHE A 60 3.93 19.18 4.81
N LEU A 61 3.23 18.89 5.92
CA LEU A 61 1.78 19.04 6.02
C LEU A 61 1.34 20.50 5.86
N SER A 62 2.08 21.46 6.42
CA SER A 62 1.85 22.90 6.17
C SER A 62 1.95 23.25 4.68
N LEU A 63 2.88 22.63 3.94
CA LEU A 63 3.01 22.82 2.49
C LEU A 63 1.84 22.16 1.74
N ALA A 64 1.50 20.92 2.08
CA ALA A 64 0.38 20.18 1.49
C ALA A 64 -0.95 20.91 1.70
N GLN A 65 -1.19 21.47 2.89
CA GLN A 65 -2.35 22.29 3.24
C GLN A 65 -2.40 23.59 2.42
N HIS A 66 -1.27 24.28 2.24
CA HIS A 66 -1.18 25.51 1.44
C HIS A 66 -1.60 25.27 -0.02
N PHE A 67 -1.12 24.16 -0.61
CA PHE A 67 -1.49 23.72 -1.97
C PHE A 67 -2.79 22.89 -2.03
N ARG A 68 -3.50 22.74 -0.90
CA ARG A 68 -4.78 22.00 -0.76
C ARG A 68 -4.74 20.58 -1.33
N LEU A 69 -3.65 19.85 -1.07
CA LEU A 69 -3.52 18.45 -1.46
C LEU A 69 -4.58 17.60 -0.71
N PRO A 70 -5.35 16.75 -1.39
CA PRO A 70 -6.31 15.83 -0.79
C PRO A 70 -5.57 14.61 -0.21
N LEU A 71 -4.84 14.85 0.88
CA LEU A 71 -3.87 13.96 1.48
C LEU A 71 -4.39 13.40 2.81
N PHE A 72 -4.24 12.08 3.01
CA PHE A 72 -4.54 11.39 4.27
C PHE A 72 -3.39 10.49 4.72
N LEU A 73 -3.33 10.21 6.03
CA LEU A 73 -2.32 9.32 6.61
C LEU A 73 -2.55 7.89 6.11
N ALA A 74 -1.50 7.28 5.57
CA ALA A 74 -1.50 5.90 5.07
C ALA A 74 -0.45 5.02 5.76
N ASP A 75 0.37 5.60 6.64
CA ASP A 75 1.41 4.93 7.42
C ASP A 75 0.82 3.83 8.29
N ILE A 76 1.16 2.58 7.97
CA ILE A 76 0.54 1.41 8.58
C ILE A 76 0.91 1.32 10.06
N ARG A 77 2.11 1.79 10.43
CA ARG A 77 2.61 1.77 11.81
C ARG A 77 1.88 2.83 12.65
N ALA A 78 1.76 4.06 12.16
CA ALA A 78 1.05 5.14 12.84
C ALA A 78 -0.45 4.86 12.97
N LEU A 79 -1.08 4.35 11.89
CA LEU A 79 -2.49 3.93 11.92
C LEU A 79 -2.73 2.75 12.88
N THR A 80 -1.79 1.80 13.00
CA THR A 80 -1.89 0.72 13.99
C THR A 80 -1.84 1.28 15.43
N LEU A 81 -0.96 2.24 15.72
CA LEU A 81 -0.91 2.89 17.03
C LEU A 81 -2.21 3.64 17.34
N LEU A 82 -2.74 4.41 16.39
CA LEU A 82 -4.02 5.12 16.52
C LEU A 82 -5.19 4.16 16.73
N SER A 83 -5.22 3.03 16.03
CA SER A 83 -6.24 2.00 16.21
C SER A 83 -6.15 1.30 17.57
N GLN A 84 -4.97 1.22 18.19
CA GLN A 84 -4.78 0.66 19.52
C GLN A 84 -5.15 1.66 20.61
N ASP A 85 -4.80 2.93 20.45
CA ASP A 85 -5.17 4.00 21.38
C ASP A 85 -6.68 4.24 21.41
N ALA A 86 -7.37 4.22 20.27
CA ALA A 86 -8.83 4.30 20.22
C ALA A 86 -9.54 3.17 21.01
N LEU A 87 -8.87 2.02 21.20
CA LEU A 87 -9.35 0.93 22.06
C LEU A 87 -8.95 1.12 23.54
N GLN A 88 -7.89 1.89 23.81
CA GLN A 88 -7.36 2.15 25.16
C GLN A 88 -7.92 3.43 25.81
N GLN A 89 -8.48 4.37 25.03
CA GLN A 89 -9.10 5.63 25.49
C GLN A 89 -10.30 5.48 26.45
N HIS A 90 -10.65 4.24 26.84
CA HIS A 90 -11.43 4.01 28.08
C HIS A 90 -10.63 4.31 29.37
N ASN A 91 -9.32 4.58 29.30
CA ASN A 91 -8.49 4.90 30.45
C ASN A 91 -7.45 6.02 30.16
N GLN A 92 -7.60 7.13 30.89
CA GLN A 92 -6.58 8.14 31.28
C GLN A 92 -6.42 9.45 30.48
N MET A 93 -5.69 10.35 31.15
CA MET A 93 -5.66 11.82 31.09
C MET A 93 -4.74 12.39 29.99
N PRO A 94 -4.85 13.69 29.64
CA PRO A 94 -4.06 14.29 28.57
C PRO A 94 -2.56 14.36 28.92
N HIS A 95 -1.74 13.80 28.05
CA HIS A 95 -0.28 13.91 28.09
C HIS A 95 0.23 15.15 27.33
N ASP A 96 1.35 15.68 27.82
CA ASP A 96 2.15 16.76 27.22
C ASP A 96 2.59 16.37 25.78
N PRO A 97 2.67 17.30 24.80
CA PRO A 97 2.68 16.96 23.37
C PRO A 97 4.05 16.48 22.89
N GLN A 98 4.38 15.24 23.22
CA GLN A 98 5.36 14.45 22.51
C GLN A 98 4.71 13.85 21.25
N CYS A 99 5.51 13.63 20.21
CA CYS A 99 5.02 12.99 18.99
C CYS A 99 4.89 11.47 19.23
N ILE A 100 3.67 11.00 19.51
CA ILE A 100 3.38 9.64 19.97
C ILE A 100 3.03 8.72 18.79
N PHE A 101 2.23 9.21 17.84
CA PHE A 101 1.62 8.38 16.81
C PHE A 101 2.37 8.44 15.48
N LEU A 102 2.75 9.65 15.05
CA LEU A 102 3.40 9.91 13.77
C LEU A 102 4.91 9.67 13.83
N CYS A 103 5.52 9.77 15.01
CA CYS A 103 6.95 9.56 15.20
C CYS A 103 7.31 8.11 15.53
N THR A 104 6.94 7.22 14.61
CA THR A 104 7.06 5.75 14.73
C THR A 104 8.50 5.22 14.80
N GLY A 105 9.51 6.09 14.70
CA GLY A 105 10.92 5.74 14.59
C GLY A 105 11.32 5.08 13.27
N GLN A 106 10.39 4.94 12.32
CA GLN A 106 10.69 4.48 10.96
C GLN A 106 11.39 5.59 10.15
N PRO A 107 12.27 5.25 9.18
CA PRO A 107 12.92 6.24 8.31
C PRO A 107 11.98 6.84 7.24
N VAL A 108 10.73 6.37 7.19
CA VAL A 108 9.69 6.79 6.24
C VAL A 108 8.38 7.01 6.98
N THR A 109 7.58 8.00 6.57
CA THR A 109 6.13 8.01 6.82
C THR A 109 5.35 8.06 5.52
N SER A 110 4.32 7.22 5.45
CA SER A 110 3.44 7.08 4.29
C SER A 110 2.18 7.95 4.41
N PHE A 111 1.90 8.71 3.36
CA PHE A 111 0.61 9.37 3.12
C PHE A 111 0.05 8.91 1.77
N ALA A 112 -1.26 8.99 1.61
CA ALA A 112 -1.91 8.73 0.33
C ALA A 112 -2.66 9.98 -0.15
N LEU A 113 -2.69 10.17 -1.46
CA LEU A 113 -3.29 11.32 -2.14
C LEU A 113 -4.33 10.84 -3.14
N TYR A 114 -5.53 11.42 -3.09
CA TYR A 114 -6.58 11.19 -4.09
C TYR A 114 -6.23 11.89 -5.40
N ALA A 115 -5.62 11.16 -6.33
CA ALA A 115 -5.10 11.71 -7.57
C ALA A 115 -6.21 12.29 -8.48
N ASN A 116 -7.43 11.74 -8.40
CA ASN A 116 -8.60 12.25 -9.11
C ASN A 116 -9.09 13.61 -8.58
N LEU A 117 -8.83 13.94 -7.31
CA LEU A 117 -9.22 15.20 -6.68
C LEU A 117 -8.11 16.26 -6.75
N TRP A 118 -6.86 15.83 -6.95
CA TRP A 118 -5.72 16.72 -7.04
C TRP A 118 -5.53 17.23 -8.48
N LYS A 119 -5.64 18.55 -8.65
CA LYS A 119 -5.14 19.23 -9.84
C LYS A 119 -3.63 19.34 -9.70
N TYR A 120 -2.88 18.59 -10.51
CA TYR A 120 -1.42 18.65 -10.51
C TYR A 120 -0.94 20.10 -10.67
N ASP A 121 -0.21 20.59 -9.67
CA ASP A 121 0.38 21.92 -9.65
C ASP A 121 1.91 21.77 -9.52
N PRO A 122 2.69 22.10 -10.57
CA PRO A 122 4.15 22.05 -10.49
C PRO A 122 4.72 23.02 -9.46
N GLY A 123 3.97 24.05 -9.06
CA GLY A 123 4.30 24.97 -7.97
C GLY A 123 4.46 24.27 -6.63
N PHE A 124 3.71 23.19 -6.35
CA PHE A 124 3.86 22.40 -5.12
C PHE A 124 5.24 21.72 -5.05
N LEU A 125 5.67 21.09 -6.15
CA LEU A 125 6.96 20.40 -6.22
C LEU A 125 8.12 21.39 -6.13
N LEU A 126 8.02 22.54 -6.82
CA LEU A 126 9.00 23.62 -6.72
C LEU A 126 9.07 24.20 -5.30
N ALA A 127 7.93 24.43 -4.65
CA ALA A 127 7.88 24.93 -3.28
C ALA A 127 8.44 23.91 -2.27
N ALA A 128 8.27 22.59 -2.50
CA ALA A 128 8.91 21.56 -1.70
C ALA A 128 10.45 21.63 -1.82
N GLN A 129 10.98 21.78 -3.05
CA GLN A 129 12.41 21.97 -3.29
C GLN A 129 12.95 23.27 -2.66
N GLN A 130 12.21 24.38 -2.75
CA GLN A 130 12.56 25.63 -2.06
C GLN A 130 12.54 25.51 -0.54
N ARG A 131 11.69 24.64 0.01
CA ARG A 131 11.70 24.23 1.42
C ARG A 131 12.82 23.23 1.75
N GLY A 132 13.65 22.85 0.77
CA GLY A 132 14.82 21.99 0.94
C GLY A 132 14.55 20.48 0.81
N PHE A 133 13.33 20.07 0.45
CA PHE A 133 13.06 18.66 0.17
C PHE A 133 13.70 18.26 -1.17
N GLU A 134 14.52 17.21 -1.15
CA GLU A 134 14.85 16.47 -2.35
C GLU A 134 13.61 15.68 -2.79
N LEU A 135 13.36 15.61 -4.10
CA LEU A 135 12.17 14.99 -4.68
C LEU A 135 12.56 13.86 -5.63
N LEU A 136 11.89 12.73 -5.50
CA LEU A 136 11.84 11.67 -6.50
C LEU A 136 10.39 11.39 -6.89
N GLU A 137 10.05 11.62 -8.16
CA GLU A 137 8.81 11.18 -8.76
C GLU A 137 9.01 9.81 -9.41
N LEU A 138 8.13 8.86 -9.09
CA LEU A 138 8.11 7.52 -9.67
C LEU A 138 6.87 7.38 -10.53
N GLN A 139 7.08 7.27 -11.84
CA GLN A 139 6.01 7.09 -12.83
C GLN A 139 5.87 5.63 -13.25
N GLY A 140 4.70 5.30 -13.81
CA GLY A 140 4.45 4.03 -14.49
C GLY A 140 3.19 4.08 -15.35
N GLU A 141 2.89 3.00 -16.06
CA GLU A 141 1.79 2.92 -17.03
C GLU A 141 0.42 3.11 -16.37
N ASP A 142 -0.43 3.95 -16.97
CA ASP A 142 -1.82 4.16 -16.56
C ASP A 142 -2.70 2.94 -16.91
N PRO A 143 -3.16 2.16 -15.92
CA PRO A 143 -3.93 0.94 -16.15
C PRO A 143 -5.40 1.22 -16.52
N ARG A 144 -5.83 2.49 -16.53
CA ARG A 144 -7.16 2.92 -17.00
C ARG A 144 -7.23 3.06 -18.51
N LEU A 145 -6.08 3.20 -19.16
CA LEU A 145 -5.93 3.31 -20.62
C LEU A 145 -5.42 2.00 -21.25
N ALA A 146 -4.85 1.10 -20.44
CA ALA A 146 -4.40 -0.20 -20.90
C ALA A 146 -5.59 -1.11 -21.29
N SER A 147 -5.53 -1.70 -22.48
CA SER A 147 -6.52 -2.65 -23.00
C SER A 147 -5.85 -3.68 -23.91
N LEU A 148 -6.62 -4.65 -24.43
CA LEU A 148 -6.12 -5.62 -25.42
C LEU A 148 -5.62 -4.92 -26.71
N ASP A 149 -6.28 -3.83 -27.10
CA ASP A 149 -5.94 -3.04 -28.29
C ASP A 149 -4.84 -2.00 -28.00
N THR A 150 -4.88 -1.41 -26.80
CA THR A 150 -3.95 -0.36 -26.35
C THR A 150 -3.03 -0.91 -25.26
N LEU A 151 -1.95 -1.59 -25.66
CA LEU A 151 -1.02 -2.23 -24.72
C LEU A 151 -0.18 -1.26 -23.88
N SER A 152 -0.06 0.01 -24.27
CA SER A 152 0.75 1.01 -23.57
C SER A 152 -0.14 2.12 -23.02
N GLY A 153 -0.35 2.13 -21.71
CA GLY A 153 -0.88 3.29 -21.00
C GLY A 153 0.11 4.46 -21.07
N ARG A 154 -0.37 5.69 -20.91
CA ARG A 154 0.53 6.84 -20.69
C ARG A 154 1.27 6.67 -19.36
N GLU A 155 2.51 7.13 -19.24
CA GLU A 155 3.14 7.21 -17.92
C GLU A 155 2.41 8.27 -17.07
N ILE A 156 2.07 7.90 -15.83
CA ILE A 156 1.45 8.75 -14.80
C ILE A 156 2.28 8.66 -13.51
N PRO A 157 2.29 9.71 -12.66
CA PRO A 157 2.94 9.64 -11.35
C PRO A 157 2.22 8.59 -10.48
N LEU A 158 2.97 7.67 -9.88
CA LEU A 158 2.44 6.64 -8.98
C LEU A 158 2.80 6.92 -7.52
N HIS A 159 4.01 7.46 -7.30
CA HIS A 159 4.52 7.80 -5.98
C HIS A 159 5.40 9.05 -6.05
N PHE A 160 5.30 9.93 -5.06
CA PHE A 160 6.34 10.93 -4.78
C PHE A 160 7.07 10.56 -3.49
N LEU A 161 8.39 10.78 -3.46
CA LEU A 161 9.19 10.64 -2.26
C LEU A 161 9.90 11.97 -2.00
N PHE A 162 9.65 12.54 -0.82
CA PHE A 162 10.25 13.79 -0.36
C PHE A 162 11.28 13.48 0.72
N ARG A 163 12.57 13.61 0.40
CA ARG A 163 13.66 13.37 1.35
C ARG A 163 14.16 14.68 1.95
N LEU A 164 14.34 14.73 3.27
CA LEU A 164 15.01 15.82 3.96
C LEU A 164 15.73 15.29 5.21
N HIS A 165 17.02 15.62 5.36
CA HIS A 165 17.89 15.16 6.46
C HIS A 165 17.94 13.62 6.65
N GLY A 166 17.79 12.86 5.57
CA GLY A 166 17.80 11.39 5.58
C GLY A 166 16.46 10.74 5.94
N TYR A 167 15.47 11.53 6.35
CA TYR A 167 14.09 11.10 6.54
C TYR A 167 13.29 11.24 5.24
N THR A 168 12.36 10.32 4.97
CA THR A 168 11.54 10.34 3.74
C THR A 168 10.05 10.43 4.05
N ILE A 169 9.34 11.29 3.33
CA ILE A 169 7.87 11.28 3.30
C ILE A 169 7.45 10.67 1.95
N HIS A 170 6.73 9.55 2.02
CA HIS A 170 6.23 8.84 0.84
C HIS A 170 4.77 9.23 0.61
N VAL A 171 4.45 9.74 -0.58
CA VAL A 171 3.09 10.04 -1.01
C VAL A 171 2.69 9.05 -2.11
N VAL A 172 1.71 8.22 -1.81
CA VAL A 172 1.13 7.22 -2.72
C VAL A 172 -0.04 7.84 -3.47
N LEU A 173 -0.04 7.78 -4.80
CA LEU A 173 -1.15 8.31 -5.59
C LEU A 173 -2.21 7.23 -5.80
N LEU A 174 -3.40 7.48 -5.28
CA LEU A 174 -4.58 6.63 -5.43
C LEU A 174 -5.46 7.16 -6.58
N TYR A 175 -5.63 6.33 -7.60
CA TYR A 175 -6.44 6.58 -8.78
C TYR A 175 -7.74 5.79 -8.71
N GLU A 176 -8.87 6.45 -8.99
CA GLU A 176 -10.14 5.74 -9.11
C GLU A 176 -10.20 4.96 -10.43
N ARG A 177 -10.69 3.71 -10.35
CA ARG A 177 -10.90 2.83 -11.50
C ARG A 177 -12.36 2.43 -11.66
N SER A 178 -12.70 1.91 -12.84
CA SER A 178 -14.01 1.34 -13.15
C SER A 178 -14.36 0.23 -12.16
N GLY A 179 -15.40 0.46 -11.35
CA GLY A 179 -15.76 -0.39 -10.21
C GLY A 179 -15.79 0.33 -8.85
N ASN A 180 -15.54 1.65 -8.81
CA ASN A 180 -15.62 2.48 -7.59
C ASN A 180 -14.63 2.05 -6.49
N TYR A 181 -13.42 1.67 -6.90
CA TYR A 181 -12.29 1.36 -6.01
C TYR A 181 -11.08 2.25 -6.34
N LEU A 182 -10.20 2.40 -5.35
CA LEU A 182 -8.96 3.17 -5.41
C LEU A 182 -7.80 2.24 -5.71
N TRP A 183 -6.94 2.61 -6.67
CA TRP A 183 -5.79 1.81 -7.10
C TRP A 183 -4.48 2.60 -6.96
N HIS A 184 -3.41 1.96 -6.50
CA HIS A 184 -2.04 2.47 -6.66
C HIS A 184 -1.17 1.49 -7.44
N GLY A 185 -0.15 2.03 -8.12
CA GLY A 185 0.83 1.23 -8.83
C GLY A 185 1.93 0.64 -7.95
N ALA A 186 2.74 -0.22 -8.56
CA ALA A 186 3.99 -0.72 -8.00
C ALA A 186 5.14 0.26 -8.29
N VAL A 187 6.13 0.32 -7.40
CA VAL A 187 7.39 1.03 -7.60
C VAL A 187 8.29 0.17 -8.50
N ARG A 188 8.72 0.73 -9.65
CA ARG A 188 9.70 0.12 -10.54
C ARG A 188 10.86 1.09 -10.76
N LEU A 189 11.99 0.84 -10.10
CA LEU A 189 13.17 1.68 -10.24
C LEU A 189 13.85 1.42 -11.59
N LYS A 190 13.97 2.47 -12.40
CA LYS A 190 14.75 2.46 -13.66
C LYS A 190 16.25 2.43 -13.30
N ALA A 191 17.08 1.78 -14.12
CA ALA A 191 18.49 1.50 -13.79
C ALA A 191 19.37 2.75 -13.52
N ASN A 192 18.92 3.92 -13.97
CA ASN A 192 19.55 5.22 -13.79
C ASN A 192 19.07 6.00 -12.55
N MET A 193 18.14 5.46 -11.75
CA MET A 193 17.62 6.11 -10.54
C MET A 193 18.54 5.87 -9.33
N ASP A 194 18.57 6.84 -8.39
CA ASP A 194 19.26 6.67 -7.11
C ASP A 194 18.53 5.64 -6.23
N GLN A 195 19.02 4.39 -6.25
CA GLN A 195 18.51 3.32 -5.38
C GLN A 195 18.74 3.58 -3.89
N LYS A 196 19.53 4.59 -3.53
CA LYS A 196 19.75 5.05 -2.15
C LYS A 196 18.92 6.30 -1.83
N PHE A 197 17.98 6.70 -2.68
CA PHE A 197 17.11 7.83 -2.42
C PHE A 197 16.30 7.61 -1.13
N ALA A 198 15.63 6.46 -1.04
CA ALA A 198 14.86 6.03 0.12
C ALA A 198 15.14 4.54 0.42
N PRO A 199 14.83 4.05 1.63
CA PRO A 199 14.88 2.61 1.92
C PRO A 199 13.68 1.91 1.26
N PHE A 200 13.72 1.68 -0.05
CA PHE A 200 12.59 1.17 -0.86
C PHE A 200 12.00 -0.16 -0.37
N GLN A 201 12.75 -0.96 0.38
CA GLN A 201 12.29 -2.22 0.98
C GLN A 201 11.46 -2.04 2.25
N LEU A 202 11.46 -0.82 2.83
CA LEU A 202 10.72 -0.45 4.04
C LEU A 202 9.50 0.43 3.73
N LEU A 203 9.14 0.60 2.45
CA LEU A 203 7.91 1.29 2.07
C LEU A 203 6.71 0.35 2.27
N ASP A 204 5.69 0.80 3.00
CA ASP A 204 4.42 0.08 3.12
C ASP A 204 3.77 -0.16 1.75
N TYR A 205 4.04 0.71 0.78
CA TYR A 205 3.43 0.70 -0.55
C TYR A 205 4.48 0.59 -1.67
N GLY A 206 4.10 -0.06 -2.76
CA GLY A 206 4.91 -0.10 -3.99
C GLY A 206 5.58 -1.44 -4.28
N GLN A 207 5.68 -2.38 -3.33
CA GLN A 207 6.16 -3.74 -3.63
C GLN A 207 5.28 -4.43 -4.68
N HIS A 208 3.97 -4.17 -4.63
CA HIS A 208 3.00 -4.53 -5.65
C HIS A 208 2.02 -3.38 -5.89
N ALA A 209 1.26 -3.45 -6.99
CA ALA A 209 0.08 -2.63 -7.15
C ALA A 209 -0.98 -3.05 -6.13
N GLY A 210 -1.85 -2.13 -5.71
CA GLY A 210 -2.87 -2.41 -4.72
C GLY A 210 -4.19 -1.74 -5.03
N ALA A 211 -5.27 -2.31 -4.49
CA ALA A 211 -6.62 -1.79 -4.58
C ALA A 211 -7.29 -1.76 -3.19
N TYR A 212 -8.07 -0.71 -2.95
CA TYR A 212 -8.81 -0.43 -1.72
C TYR A 212 -10.22 0.02 -2.10
N ASP A 213 -11.19 -0.20 -1.23
CA ASP A 213 -12.49 0.44 -1.39
C ASP A 213 -12.35 1.97 -1.27
N ARG A 214 -13.34 2.71 -1.78
CA ARG A 214 -13.39 4.16 -1.55
C ARG A 214 -13.56 4.42 -0.04
N LEU A 215 -12.65 5.19 0.54
CA LEU A 215 -12.61 5.46 1.97
C LEU A 215 -13.39 6.74 2.30
N GLU A 216 -14.14 6.71 3.40
CA GLU A 216 -14.54 7.94 4.08
C GLU A 216 -13.38 8.46 4.94
N LEU A 217 -13.12 9.77 4.87
CA LEU A 217 -12.03 10.41 5.61
C LEU A 217 -12.59 11.37 6.67
N ILE A 218 -11.92 11.39 7.82
CA ILE A 218 -12.16 12.35 8.90
C ILE A 218 -10.93 13.24 9.08
N LEU A 219 -11.13 14.55 9.26
CA LEU A 219 -10.07 15.46 9.66
C LEU A 219 -10.00 15.47 11.20
N THR A 220 -8.80 15.25 11.75
CA THR A 220 -8.55 15.28 13.19
C THR A 220 -7.15 15.82 13.48
N VAL A 221 -6.83 16.00 14.76
CA VAL A 221 -5.50 16.42 15.23
C VAL A 221 -4.75 15.20 15.74
N VAL A 222 -3.58 14.91 15.16
CA VAL A 222 -2.67 13.85 15.62
C VAL A 222 -1.31 14.49 15.93
N ASP A 223 -0.77 14.27 17.14
CA ASP A 223 0.47 14.90 17.62
C ASP A 223 0.51 16.43 17.43
N GLY A 224 -0.64 17.10 17.56
CA GLY A 224 -0.76 18.55 17.35
C GLY A 224 -0.70 19.01 15.88
N LEU A 225 -0.87 18.11 14.92
CA LEU A 225 -0.93 18.38 13.47
C LEU A 225 -2.31 18.01 12.91
N ASP A 226 -2.86 18.85 12.04
CA ASP A 226 -4.09 18.55 11.29
C ASP A 226 -3.82 17.43 10.26
N VAL A 227 -4.52 16.30 10.39
CA VAL A 227 -4.32 15.10 9.56
C VAL A 227 -5.67 14.50 9.19
N GLN A 228 -5.84 14.13 7.91
CA GLN A 228 -6.98 13.31 7.48
C GLN A 228 -6.67 11.82 7.73
N LEU A 229 -7.60 11.09 8.32
CA LEU A 229 -7.50 9.65 8.59
C LEU A 229 -8.65 8.89 7.91
N PRO A 230 -8.47 7.61 7.53
CA PRO A 230 -9.60 6.72 7.24
C PRO A 230 -10.54 6.64 8.45
N GLN A 231 -11.84 6.86 8.25
CA GLN A 231 -12.83 6.84 9.33
C GLN A 231 -12.87 5.48 10.06
N ASN A 232 -12.71 4.37 9.32
CA ASN A 232 -12.55 3.03 9.85
C ASN A 232 -11.12 2.52 9.63
N ILE A 233 -10.23 2.89 10.56
CA ILE A 233 -8.80 2.52 10.52
C ILE A 233 -8.61 1.00 10.49
N SER A 234 -9.37 0.25 11.30
CA SER A 234 -9.27 -1.21 11.39
C SER A 234 -9.60 -1.89 10.06
N ASN A 235 -10.65 -1.42 9.35
CA ASN A 235 -10.97 -1.91 8.00
C ASN A 235 -9.86 -1.55 7.00
N PHE A 236 -9.33 -0.33 7.04
CA PHE A 236 -8.22 0.06 6.14
C PHE A 236 -6.97 -0.81 6.34
N LEU A 237 -6.60 -1.09 7.60
CA LEU A 237 -5.47 -1.98 7.94
C LEU A 237 -5.72 -3.42 7.49
N MET A 238 -6.95 -3.93 7.61
CA MET A 238 -7.35 -5.25 7.10
C MET A 238 -7.27 -5.30 5.56
N GLN A 239 -7.79 -4.27 4.88
CA GLN A 239 -7.70 -4.17 3.42
C GLN A 239 -6.25 -4.11 2.95
N HIS A 240 -5.38 -3.34 3.61
CA HIS A 240 -3.96 -3.25 3.27
C HIS A 240 -3.26 -4.63 3.20
N GLN A 241 -3.53 -5.52 4.15
CA GLN A 241 -2.97 -6.89 4.16
C GLN A 241 -3.39 -7.72 2.93
N HIS A 242 -4.54 -7.42 2.34
CA HIS A 242 -5.16 -8.15 1.23
C HIS A 242 -5.21 -7.34 -0.07
N ALA A 243 -4.68 -6.11 -0.08
CA ALA A 243 -4.88 -5.12 -1.13
C ALA A 243 -4.22 -5.48 -2.47
N ARG A 244 -3.39 -6.53 -2.54
CA ARG A 244 -2.58 -6.87 -3.72
C ARG A 244 -3.44 -7.02 -4.97
N PHE A 245 -3.29 -6.06 -5.89
CA PHE A 245 -4.04 -6.04 -7.13
C PHE A 245 -3.39 -6.91 -8.20
N LEU A 246 -4.18 -7.79 -8.82
CA LEU A 246 -3.75 -8.68 -9.91
C LEU A 246 -4.31 -8.16 -11.25
N GLU A 247 -3.53 -7.29 -11.90
CA GLU A 247 -3.87 -6.76 -13.23
C GLU A 247 -3.86 -7.86 -14.30
N CYS A 248 -4.72 -7.75 -15.32
CA CYS A 248 -4.68 -8.70 -16.42
C CYS A 248 -3.40 -8.56 -17.25
N ARG A 249 -2.84 -9.70 -17.65
CA ARG A 249 -1.68 -9.75 -18.55
C ARG A 249 -2.14 -9.59 -20.00
N HIS A 250 -2.52 -8.36 -20.37
CA HIS A 250 -2.98 -8.00 -21.72
C HIS A 250 -2.07 -8.52 -22.84
N GLN A 251 -0.75 -8.58 -22.62
CA GLN A 251 0.22 -9.13 -23.59
C GLN A 251 0.11 -10.65 -23.79
N ASP A 252 -0.22 -11.42 -22.75
CA ASP A 252 -0.46 -12.87 -22.84
C ASP A 252 -1.83 -13.11 -23.49
N ALA A 253 -2.85 -12.39 -23.03
CA ALA A 253 -4.21 -12.49 -23.56
C ALA A 253 -4.28 -12.15 -25.06
N ARG A 254 -3.59 -11.09 -25.51
CA ARG A 254 -3.52 -10.75 -26.93
C ARG A 254 -2.83 -11.85 -27.76
N ARG A 255 -1.76 -12.47 -27.24
CA ARG A 255 -1.11 -13.62 -27.90
C ARG A 255 -2.00 -14.85 -27.98
N PHE A 256 -2.79 -15.12 -26.93
CA PHE A 256 -3.77 -16.19 -26.95
C PHE A 256 -4.86 -15.94 -28.01
N LEU A 257 -5.44 -14.73 -28.02
CA LEU A 257 -6.52 -14.35 -28.94
C LEU A 257 -6.08 -14.24 -30.42
N GLN A 258 -4.77 -14.10 -30.69
CA GLN A 258 -4.21 -14.20 -32.05
C GLN A 258 -4.25 -15.64 -32.60
N LEU A 259 -4.21 -16.66 -31.75
CA LEU A 259 -4.28 -18.08 -32.13
C LEU A 259 -5.70 -18.63 -32.01
N TYR A 260 -6.47 -18.12 -31.04
CA TYR A 260 -7.83 -18.54 -30.74
C TYR A 260 -8.74 -17.30 -30.68
N PRO A 261 -9.24 -16.81 -31.83
CA PRO A 261 -10.05 -15.60 -31.90
C PRO A 261 -11.25 -15.63 -30.95
N ASP A 262 -11.56 -14.50 -30.32
CA ASP A 262 -12.69 -14.41 -29.38
C ASP A 262 -14.02 -14.50 -30.14
N ASP A 263 -15.00 -15.17 -29.52
CA ASP A 263 -16.35 -15.26 -30.07
C ASP A 263 -17.04 -13.88 -29.96
N SER A 264 -17.26 -13.25 -31.11
CA SER A 264 -17.86 -11.93 -31.28
C SER A 264 -19.37 -11.98 -31.55
N SER A 265 -20.00 -13.15 -31.41
CA SER A 265 -21.44 -13.28 -31.61
C SER A 265 -22.25 -12.49 -30.58
N ALA A 266 -23.46 -12.08 -30.97
CA ALA A 266 -24.39 -11.38 -30.07
C ALA A 266 -24.71 -12.21 -28.80
N ALA A 267 -24.78 -13.55 -28.94
CA ALA A 267 -24.97 -14.47 -27.81
C ALA A 267 -23.78 -14.45 -26.84
N ALA A 268 -22.54 -14.49 -27.34
CA ALA A 268 -21.34 -14.37 -26.52
C ALA A 268 -21.26 -13.02 -25.80
N HIS A 269 -21.60 -11.92 -26.50
CA HIS A 269 -21.65 -10.58 -25.89
C HIS A 269 -22.70 -10.49 -24.78
N ASP A 270 -23.88 -11.09 -24.98
CA ASP A 270 -24.94 -11.12 -23.97
C ASP A 270 -24.57 -12.00 -22.77
N PHE A 271 -24.00 -13.19 -23.00
CA PHE A 271 -23.51 -14.06 -21.93
C PHE A 271 -22.44 -13.36 -21.08
N ARG A 272 -21.40 -12.78 -21.71
CA ARG A 272 -20.35 -12.05 -20.97
C ARG A 272 -20.91 -10.86 -20.17
N ARG A 273 -21.95 -10.18 -20.68
CA ARG A 273 -22.66 -9.10 -19.96
C ARG A 273 -23.42 -9.63 -18.74
N LYS A 274 -24.23 -10.67 -18.92
CA LYS A 274 -24.98 -11.32 -17.81
C LYS A 274 -24.05 -11.89 -16.76
N ALA A 275 -22.97 -12.55 -17.17
CA ALA A 275 -21.97 -13.10 -16.27
C ALA A 275 -21.23 -12.01 -15.46
N LYS A 276 -20.88 -10.87 -16.07
CA LYS A 276 -20.33 -9.71 -15.34
C LYS A 276 -21.33 -9.09 -14.35
N LEU A 277 -22.61 -9.00 -14.73
CA LEU A 277 -23.67 -8.56 -13.82
C LEU A 277 -23.83 -9.51 -12.64
N LEU A 278 -23.86 -10.83 -12.89
CA LEU A 278 -23.96 -11.87 -11.86
C LEU A 278 -22.78 -11.82 -10.88
N LEU A 279 -21.55 -11.66 -11.38
CA LEU A 279 -20.37 -11.43 -10.54
C LEU A 279 -20.48 -10.15 -9.70
N SER A 280 -21.03 -9.08 -10.26
CA SER A 280 -21.21 -7.81 -9.53
C SER A 280 -22.23 -7.94 -8.39
N VAL A 281 -23.36 -8.62 -8.64
CA VAL A 281 -24.35 -8.93 -7.60
C VAL A 281 -23.74 -9.81 -6.52
N ALA A 282 -23.05 -10.90 -6.89
CA ALA A 282 -22.42 -11.80 -5.93
C ALA A 282 -21.36 -11.09 -5.07
N ALA A 283 -20.53 -10.23 -5.67
CA ALA A 283 -19.54 -9.42 -4.96
C ALA A 283 -20.20 -8.48 -3.94
N GLN A 284 -21.27 -7.78 -4.32
CA GLN A 284 -22.01 -6.89 -3.41
C GLN A 284 -22.68 -7.66 -2.27
N THR A 285 -23.32 -8.80 -2.57
CA THR A 285 -23.97 -9.66 -1.57
C THR A 285 -22.96 -10.18 -0.53
N LEU A 286 -21.80 -10.67 -0.98
CA LEU A 286 -20.77 -11.21 -0.09
C LEU A 286 -20.02 -10.11 0.69
N ALA A 287 -19.85 -8.92 0.09
CA ALA A 287 -19.27 -7.76 0.77
C ALA A 287 -20.12 -7.30 1.98
N VAL A 288 -21.45 -7.22 1.84
CA VAL A 288 -22.36 -6.89 2.96
C VAL A 288 -22.22 -7.90 4.11
N LEU A 289 -22.04 -9.18 3.77
CA LEU A 289 -21.84 -10.26 4.75
C LEU A 289 -20.40 -10.37 5.28
N HIS A 290 -19.47 -9.56 4.76
CA HIS A 290 -18.04 -9.60 5.06
C HIS A 290 -17.40 -10.98 4.78
N VAL A 291 -17.87 -11.66 3.73
CA VAL A 291 -17.36 -12.98 3.32
C VAL A 291 -16.35 -12.82 2.17
N PRO A 292 -15.07 -13.19 2.36
CA PRO A 292 -14.08 -13.16 1.29
C PRO A 292 -14.40 -14.22 0.22
N PHE A 293 -14.19 -13.86 -1.04
CA PHE A 293 -14.45 -14.74 -2.18
C PHE A 293 -13.43 -14.55 -3.30
N TRP A 294 -13.38 -15.50 -4.22
CA TRP A 294 -12.56 -15.44 -5.43
C TRP A 294 -13.32 -15.99 -6.62
N ILE A 295 -12.96 -15.58 -7.84
CA ILE A 295 -13.41 -16.27 -9.05
C ILE A 295 -12.70 -17.63 -9.16
N SER A 296 -13.43 -18.68 -9.54
CA SER A 296 -12.91 -20.05 -9.60
C SER A 296 -13.06 -20.66 -11.01
N SER A 297 -12.60 -21.90 -11.18
CA SER A 297 -12.83 -22.76 -12.35
C SER A 297 -12.77 -22.04 -13.72
N GLY A 298 -13.82 -22.10 -14.54
CA GLY A 298 -13.82 -21.54 -15.90
C GLY A 298 -13.77 -20.01 -15.91
N THR A 299 -14.32 -19.39 -14.87
CA THR A 299 -14.35 -17.93 -14.69
C THR A 299 -12.95 -17.37 -14.42
N CYS A 300 -12.18 -18.02 -13.52
CA CYS A 300 -10.79 -17.70 -13.24
C CYS A 300 -9.88 -17.94 -14.45
N LEU A 301 -10.07 -19.07 -15.15
CA LEU A 301 -9.33 -19.37 -16.37
C LEU A 301 -9.55 -18.29 -17.44
N GLY A 302 -10.78 -17.82 -17.63
CA GLY A 302 -11.10 -16.73 -18.55
C GLY A 302 -10.33 -15.45 -18.25
N TRP A 303 -10.37 -15.00 -16.98
CA TRP A 303 -9.61 -13.82 -16.54
C TRP A 303 -8.11 -13.97 -16.81
N PHE A 304 -7.50 -15.07 -16.35
CA PHE A 304 -6.05 -15.29 -16.42
C PHE A 304 -5.52 -15.51 -17.85
N ARG A 305 -6.35 -16.10 -18.73
CA ARG A 305 -5.98 -16.47 -20.10
C ARG A 305 -6.28 -15.39 -21.14
N GLN A 306 -7.42 -14.70 -21.02
CA GLN A 306 -7.97 -13.85 -22.07
C GLN A 306 -8.59 -12.53 -21.57
N CYS A 307 -8.31 -12.12 -20.33
CA CYS A 307 -8.84 -10.90 -19.69
C CYS A 307 -10.38 -10.77 -19.70
N ASN A 308 -11.10 -11.88 -19.88
CA ASN A 308 -12.54 -11.84 -20.14
C ASN A 308 -13.20 -13.18 -19.80
N ILE A 309 -14.53 -13.18 -19.73
CA ILE A 309 -15.30 -14.41 -19.47
C ILE A 309 -15.35 -15.25 -20.75
N ILE A 310 -15.13 -16.57 -20.61
CA ILE A 310 -15.19 -17.55 -21.69
C ILE A 310 -16.65 -17.65 -22.15
N SER A 311 -16.97 -17.28 -23.40
CA SER A 311 -18.36 -17.16 -23.86
C SER A 311 -19.17 -18.47 -23.83
N TYR A 312 -18.48 -19.61 -23.89
CA TYR A 312 -19.06 -20.94 -23.94
C TYR A 312 -19.00 -21.69 -22.60
N SER A 313 -18.67 -21.06 -21.47
CA SER A 313 -18.69 -21.73 -20.14
C SER A 313 -20.09 -22.13 -19.69
N GLN A 314 -21.14 -21.44 -20.16
CA GLN A 314 -22.56 -21.58 -19.77
C GLN A 314 -22.88 -21.17 -18.32
N ASP A 315 -21.89 -21.08 -17.44
CA ASP A 315 -21.99 -20.66 -16.04
C ASP A 315 -20.86 -19.71 -15.59
N VAL A 316 -20.91 -19.36 -14.31
CA VAL A 316 -19.97 -18.49 -13.61
C VAL A 316 -19.67 -19.12 -12.25
N ASP A 317 -18.39 -19.19 -11.90
CA ASP A 317 -17.88 -19.84 -10.71
C ASP A 317 -17.22 -18.84 -9.76
N ILE A 318 -17.61 -18.90 -8.50
CA ILE A 318 -16.91 -18.27 -7.39
C ILE A 318 -16.65 -19.29 -6.27
N GLY A 319 -15.59 -19.08 -5.50
CA GLY A 319 -15.30 -19.81 -4.27
C GLY A 319 -15.35 -18.89 -3.06
N ILE A 320 -15.72 -19.47 -1.92
CA ILE A 320 -15.59 -18.91 -0.57
C ILE A 320 -14.91 -19.97 0.32
N PHE A 321 -14.34 -19.59 1.46
CA PHE A 321 -13.89 -20.60 2.41
C PHE A 321 -15.08 -21.30 3.07
N ILE A 322 -14.98 -22.61 3.28
CA ILE A 322 -16.02 -23.40 3.94
C ILE A 322 -16.22 -23.00 5.42
N SER A 323 -15.19 -22.42 6.05
CA SER A 323 -15.26 -21.80 7.38
C SER A 323 -16.21 -20.61 7.44
N ASP A 324 -16.37 -19.92 6.31
CA ASP A 324 -17.10 -18.66 6.20
C ASP A 324 -18.53 -18.91 5.71
N PHE A 325 -18.84 -20.15 5.27
CA PHE A 325 -20.19 -20.54 4.87
C PHE A 325 -21.15 -20.53 6.05
N ARG A 326 -22.16 -19.67 5.95
CA ARG A 326 -23.25 -19.52 6.90
C ARG A 326 -24.61 -19.61 6.18
N PRO A 327 -25.70 -20.05 6.83
CA PRO A 327 -27.01 -20.17 6.19
C PRO A 327 -27.61 -18.84 5.70
N ASP A 328 -27.23 -17.71 6.30
CA ASP A 328 -27.63 -16.36 5.92
C ASP A 328 -27.14 -15.95 4.53
N ILE A 329 -26.01 -16.48 4.06
CA ILE A 329 -25.52 -16.31 2.68
C ILE A 329 -26.60 -16.70 1.67
N VAL A 330 -27.29 -17.83 1.90
CA VAL A 330 -28.37 -18.30 1.00
C VAL A 330 -29.59 -17.38 1.03
N ALA A 331 -29.85 -16.70 2.16
CA ALA A 331 -30.91 -15.69 2.26
C ALA A 331 -30.51 -14.41 1.52
N ALA A 332 -29.32 -13.87 1.79
CA ALA A 332 -28.83 -12.65 1.15
C ALA A 332 -28.74 -12.78 -0.38
N PHE A 333 -28.32 -13.94 -0.90
CA PHE A 333 -28.36 -14.21 -2.34
C PHE A 333 -29.78 -14.21 -2.90
N ARG A 334 -30.76 -14.79 -2.17
CA ARG A 334 -32.17 -14.79 -2.57
C ARG A 334 -32.76 -13.38 -2.58
N ASP A 335 -32.44 -12.58 -1.57
CA ASP A 335 -32.89 -11.19 -1.45
C ASP A 335 -32.26 -10.31 -2.55
N ALA A 336 -31.05 -10.65 -3.00
CA ALA A 336 -30.40 -10.10 -4.19
C ALA A 336 -30.90 -10.70 -5.54
N GLY A 337 -31.97 -11.50 -5.53
CA GLY A 337 -32.62 -12.06 -6.73
C GLY A 337 -32.01 -13.36 -7.27
N LEU A 338 -31.09 -14.00 -6.55
CA LEU A 338 -30.36 -15.20 -6.96
C LEU A 338 -30.86 -16.44 -6.20
N SER A 339 -31.43 -17.40 -6.92
CA SER A 339 -32.01 -18.60 -6.32
C SER A 339 -31.01 -19.75 -6.21
N LEU A 340 -30.90 -20.35 -5.03
CA LEU A 340 -30.15 -21.59 -4.83
C LEU A 340 -30.83 -22.74 -5.60
N LYS A 341 -30.16 -23.28 -6.62
CA LYS A 341 -30.69 -24.40 -7.41
C LYS A 341 -30.25 -25.75 -6.85
N HIS A 342 -28.97 -25.89 -6.51
CA HIS A 342 -28.38 -27.14 -6.02
C HIS A 342 -27.43 -26.87 -4.86
N LYS A 343 -27.46 -27.74 -3.86
CA LYS A 343 -26.53 -27.74 -2.73
C LYS A 343 -25.87 -29.11 -2.62
N PHE A 344 -24.55 -29.15 -2.76
CA PHE A 344 -23.75 -30.36 -2.64
C PHE A 344 -22.90 -30.34 -1.36
N GLY A 345 -22.47 -31.52 -0.89
CA GLY A 345 -21.69 -31.68 0.33
C GLY A 345 -22.48 -31.69 1.65
N LYS A 346 -21.78 -32.02 2.75
CA LYS A 346 -22.28 -31.98 4.13
C LYS A 346 -21.41 -31.05 4.97
N VAL A 347 -22.04 -30.22 5.79
CA VAL A 347 -21.34 -29.30 6.72
C VAL A 347 -20.81 -30.04 7.97
N SER A 348 -21.31 -31.25 8.24
CA SER A 348 -21.10 -31.98 9.50
C SER A 348 -20.02 -33.07 9.41
N SER A 349 -18.74 -32.70 9.48
CA SER A 349 -17.64 -33.56 9.94
C SER A 349 -16.38 -32.74 10.28
N VAL A 350 -15.78 -33.01 11.44
CA VAL A 350 -14.74 -32.18 12.09
C VAL A 350 -13.31 -32.49 11.57
N PRO A 351 -12.19 -31.89 12.06
CA PRO A 351 -11.35 -31.05 11.21
C PRO A 351 -9.99 -31.71 10.94
N HIS A 352 -9.85 -32.52 9.90
CA HIS A 352 -8.54 -33.06 9.48
C HIS A 352 -8.32 -32.85 7.98
N SER A 353 -7.38 -31.95 7.66
CA SER A 353 -6.64 -31.83 6.39
C SER A 353 -7.27 -32.48 5.15
N GLY A 354 -8.41 -31.94 4.72
CA GLY A 354 -9.11 -32.36 3.52
C GLY A 354 -9.74 -31.15 2.84
N SER A 355 -9.45 -30.97 1.55
CA SER A 355 -10.10 -29.92 0.76
C SER A 355 -11.54 -30.33 0.47
N PHE A 356 -12.48 -29.81 1.25
CA PHE A 356 -13.91 -30.03 1.03
C PHE A 356 -14.45 -28.99 0.03
N SER A 357 -14.75 -29.42 -1.20
CA SER A 357 -15.56 -28.63 -2.12
C SER A 357 -17.04 -28.77 -1.74
N GLY A 358 -17.58 -27.73 -1.12
CA GLY A 358 -19.01 -27.58 -0.89
C GLY A 358 -19.61 -26.71 -1.98
N ASP A 359 -20.03 -27.31 -3.09
CA ASP A 359 -20.49 -26.54 -4.25
C ASP A 359 -21.93 -26.05 -4.03
N VAL A 360 -22.12 -24.73 -4.10
CA VAL A 360 -23.41 -24.05 -3.90
C VAL A 360 -23.76 -23.30 -5.19
N LEU A 361 -24.62 -23.90 -6.01
CA LEU A 361 -24.98 -23.33 -7.32
C LEU A 361 -26.18 -22.38 -7.18
N PHE A 362 -25.90 -21.08 -7.19
CA PHE A 362 -26.90 -20.04 -7.37
C PHE A 362 -27.18 -19.81 -8.86
N LYS A 363 -28.45 -19.58 -9.22
CA LYS A 363 -28.85 -19.12 -10.55
C LYS A 363 -29.49 -17.74 -10.48
N GLY A 364 -29.01 -16.85 -11.34
CA GLY A 364 -29.66 -15.59 -11.71
C GLY A 364 -30.24 -15.66 -13.13
N LEU A 365 -31.13 -14.70 -13.42
CA LEU A 365 -31.98 -14.57 -14.62
C LEU A 365 -31.32 -14.90 -15.98
#